data_AF-A0AA39U950-F1
#
_entry.id   AF-A0AA39U950-F1
#
_cell.length_a   1.000
_cell.length_b   1.000
_cell.length_c   1.000
_cell.angle_alpha   90.00
_cell.angle_beta   90.00
_cell.angle_gamma   90.00
#
_symmetry.space_group_name_H-M   'P 1'
#
loop_
_entity.id
_entity.type
_entity.pdbx_description
1 polymer ?
#
loop_
_entity_poly.entity_id
_entity_poly.type
_entity_poly.pdbx_seq_one_letter_code
_entity_poly.pdbx_strand_id
1 'polypeptide(L)'
;MPHTPILDASGNFRLGSRRYLTRPVEPHTIYERAVEESSLVTCFRPLDDQPIDADTLLTWRTNHLDKDGVFAPEFLQEIIFCGFHSRDLHLQGDVEYVFRDWHTSRVINEPYLCVDTGPYYISNRVLHSVWRVYEDRQLAFVQGIWPSTDNDGAFSQINAAGNGYRGHGIAVPTRLCMLPIKSSTSMNQVSAHRPSMPDSEWITAFLSRYTGPIPSPLKGIRVAIKDNYHIRGTQTSLGNRAYFETSPLQENSAEVVNRLIDAGAHVVGKTHLSSFAMMEHPTQSVDYQAPFNPRGDGYLITGGSSGGSAAAIASYDWLDIAICSDTAGSARIPALQTGIFGFRPSTRSISGEGLVKAWPAVDTPAWFGRDLEMFPDVFSVLRQAEWEPENPHEPPFEILYPTDFIPEENDQ
;
A
#
# COMPACT_ATOMS: atom_id res chain seq x y z
N MET A 1 11.14 17.40 -26.81
CA MET A 1 10.95 16.86 -25.45
C MET A 1 9.47 16.61 -25.26
N PRO A 2 9.03 15.52 -24.62
CA PRO A 2 7.62 15.43 -24.25
C PRO A 2 7.31 16.58 -23.29
N HIS A 3 6.24 17.32 -23.57
CA HIS A 3 5.77 18.38 -22.68
C HIS A 3 5.33 17.75 -21.36
N THR A 4 5.71 18.36 -20.22
CA THR A 4 5.17 17.97 -18.92
C THR A 4 3.64 17.99 -19.00
N PRO A 5 2.94 16.91 -18.61
CA PRO A 5 1.48 16.91 -18.65
C PRO A 5 0.96 17.94 -17.66
N ILE A 6 -0.09 18.69 -18.05
CA ILE A 6 -0.76 19.65 -17.18
C ILE A 6 -1.82 18.91 -16.37
N LEU A 7 -1.93 19.23 -15.07
CA LEU A 7 -2.99 18.69 -14.22
C LEU A 7 -4.38 19.09 -14.75
N ASP A 8 -5.31 18.15 -14.75
CA ASP A 8 -6.72 18.45 -15.00
C ASP A 8 -7.36 19.20 -13.82
N ALA A 9 -8.64 19.59 -13.98
CA ALA A 9 -9.39 20.30 -12.94
C ALA A 9 -9.52 19.53 -11.61
N SER A 10 -9.26 18.22 -11.61
CA SER A 10 -9.27 17.36 -10.43
C SER A 10 -7.87 17.07 -9.88
N GLY A 11 -6.82 17.71 -10.41
CA GLY A 11 -5.44 17.53 -9.96
C GLY A 11 -4.78 16.25 -10.50
N ASN A 12 -5.28 15.67 -11.59
CA ASN A 12 -4.80 14.40 -12.14
C ASN A 12 -4.08 14.61 -13.47
N PHE A 13 -3.23 13.66 -13.86
CA PHE A 13 -2.56 13.71 -15.17
C PHE A 13 -2.39 12.33 -15.81
N ARG A 14 -1.93 12.31 -17.06
CA ARG A 14 -1.63 11.09 -17.82
C ARG A 14 -0.23 11.12 -18.41
N LEU A 15 0.40 9.95 -18.43
CA LEU A 15 1.63 9.67 -19.18
C LEU A 15 1.37 8.48 -20.10
N GLY A 16 1.16 8.77 -21.39
CA GLY A 16 0.67 7.77 -22.35
C GLY A 16 -0.65 7.15 -21.87
N SER A 17 -0.66 5.85 -21.62
CA SER A 17 -1.83 5.11 -21.09
C SER A 17 -1.93 5.12 -19.57
N ARG A 18 -0.90 5.57 -18.85
CA ARG A 18 -0.87 5.58 -17.38
C ARG A 18 -1.62 6.79 -16.85
N ARG A 19 -2.47 6.58 -15.85
CA ARG A 19 -3.22 7.62 -15.14
C ARG A 19 -2.62 7.84 -13.76
N TYR A 20 -2.53 9.09 -13.34
CA TYR A 20 -1.98 9.47 -12.05
C TYR A 20 -2.91 10.42 -11.31
N LEU A 21 -3.10 10.17 -10.01
CA LEU A 21 -3.67 11.13 -9.07
C LEU A 21 -2.53 11.83 -8.34
N THR A 22 -2.73 13.10 -7.99
CA THR A 22 -1.74 13.86 -7.23
C THR A 22 -2.36 14.50 -6.00
N ARG A 23 -1.56 14.67 -4.95
CA ARG A 23 -1.95 15.44 -3.76
C ARG A 23 -0.76 16.22 -3.23
N PRO A 24 -0.95 17.47 -2.79
CA PRO A 24 0.10 18.24 -2.12
C PRO A 24 0.74 17.43 -0.99
N VAL A 25 2.06 17.51 -0.88
CA VAL A 25 2.78 16.98 0.27
C VAL A 25 2.56 17.92 1.44
N GLU A 26 2.11 17.38 2.58
CA GLU A 26 1.86 18.16 3.79
C GLU A 26 3.08 18.20 4.74
N PRO A 27 3.38 19.35 5.40
CA PRO A 27 2.76 20.65 5.17
C PRO A 27 3.15 21.20 3.78
N HIS A 28 2.18 21.74 3.03
CA HIS A 28 2.33 22.25 1.66
C HIS A 28 3.74 22.75 1.37
N THR A 29 4.57 21.88 0.80
CA THR A 29 5.98 22.19 0.69
C THR A 29 6.18 23.11 -0.51
N ILE A 30 6.35 24.40 -0.21
CA ILE A 30 6.61 25.42 -1.21
C ILE A 30 8.05 25.25 -1.69
N TYR A 31 8.17 24.93 -2.96
CA TYR A 31 9.42 24.88 -3.69
C TYR A 31 9.81 26.31 -4.08
N GLU A 32 10.67 26.94 -3.29
CA GLU A 32 11.01 28.37 -3.46
C GLU A 32 11.85 28.65 -4.73
N ARG A 33 12.56 27.64 -5.26
CA ARG A 33 13.35 27.80 -6.48
C ARG A 33 12.52 27.70 -7.76
N ALA A 34 12.99 28.39 -8.80
CA ALA A 34 12.28 28.79 -10.02
C ALA A 34 11.68 27.64 -10.87
N VAL A 35 10.56 27.08 -10.42
CA VAL A 35 9.72 26.16 -11.20
C VAL A 35 8.31 26.74 -11.25
N GLU A 36 8.12 27.76 -12.08
CA GLU A 36 6.78 28.29 -12.37
C GLU A 36 5.98 27.34 -13.26
N GLU A 37 6.66 26.54 -14.07
CA GLU A 37 6.08 25.55 -14.96
C GLU A 37 5.94 24.19 -14.27
N SER A 38 4.92 23.42 -14.62
CA SER A 38 4.75 22.06 -14.09
C SER A 38 5.93 21.16 -14.45
N SER A 39 6.32 20.26 -13.53
CA SER A 39 7.41 19.31 -13.76
C SER A 39 7.14 17.94 -13.14
N LEU A 40 7.57 16.88 -13.82
CA LEU A 40 7.68 15.54 -13.24
C LEU A 40 9.07 15.42 -12.63
N VAL A 41 9.13 15.08 -11.35
CA VAL A 41 10.38 15.15 -10.60
C VAL A 41 10.62 13.86 -9.85
N THR A 42 11.89 13.54 -9.68
CA THR A 42 12.34 12.48 -8.78
C THR A 42 13.07 13.13 -7.63
N CYS A 43 12.49 13.01 -6.43
CA CYS A 43 13.18 13.38 -5.20
C CYS A 43 14.10 12.24 -4.79
N PHE A 44 15.37 12.56 -4.54
CA PHE A 44 16.38 11.63 -4.10
C PHE A 44 16.94 12.09 -2.76
N ARG A 45 16.72 11.29 -1.73
CA ARG A 45 17.29 11.49 -0.40
C ARG A 45 18.39 10.44 -0.18
N PRO A 46 19.68 10.81 -0.28
CA PRO A 46 20.77 9.89 0.01
C PRO A 46 20.74 9.40 1.45
N LEU A 47 21.28 8.20 1.66
CA LEU A 47 21.64 7.68 2.97
C LEU A 47 23.15 7.92 3.09
N ASP A 48 23.58 8.72 4.06
CA ASP A 48 24.98 9.03 4.41
C ASP A 48 25.73 10.04 3.51
N ASP A 49 26.74 10.71 4.09
CA ASP A 49 27.64 11.73 3.48
C ASP A 49 28.63 11.15 2.43
N GLN A 50 28.22 10.11 1.69
CA GLN A 50 29.07 9.46 0.71
C GLN A 50 29.06 10.19 -0.64
N PRO A 51 30.17 10.16 -1.40
CA PRO A 51 30.18 10.63 -2.78
C PRO A 51 29.15 9.86 -3.61
N ILE A 52 28.37 10.57 -4.41
CA ILE A 52 27.39 9.98 -5.32
C ILE A 52 28.03 9.93 -6.70
N ASP A 53 28.35 8.73 -7.14
CA ASP A 53 28.89 8.44 -8.47
C ASP A 53 27.83 7.81 -9.40
N ALA A 54 28.25 7.52 -10.64
CA ALA A 54 27.34 6.94 -11.63
C ALA A 54 26.76 5.58 -11.19
N ASP A 55 27.58 4.73 -10.58
CA ASP A 55 27.18 3.40 -10.13
C ASP A 55 26.14 3.47 -9.01
N THR A 56 26.31 4.40 -8.07
CA THR A 56 25.37 4.66 -6.98
C THR A 56 23.98 5.02 -7.54
N LEU A 57 23.91 5.94 -8.50
CA LEU A 57 22.66 6.38 -9.11
C LEU A 57 21.99 5.28 -9.94
N LEU A 58 22.76 4.55 -10.75
CA LEU A 58 22.26 3.45 -11.58
C LEU A 58 21.76 2.28 -10.74
N THR A 59 22.52 1.89 -9.72
CA THR A 59 22.15 0.84 -8.77
C THR A 59 20.91 1.23 -8.01
N TRP A 60 20.84 2.46 -7.51
CA TRP A 60 19.65 2.95 -6.82
C TRP A 60 18.41 2.92 -7.72
N ARG A 61 18.49 3.45 -8.94
CA ARG A 61 17.38 3.44 -9.89
C ARG A 61 16.90 2.00 -10.16
N THR A 62 17.83 1.10 -10.44
CA THR A 62 17.54 -0.31 -10.75
C THR A 62 16.90 -1.05 -9.57
N ASN A 63 17.36 -0.77 -8.35
CA ASN A 63 16.88 -1.45 -7.15
C ASN A 63 15.58 -0.89 -6.61
N HIS A 64 15.27 0.37 -6.90
CA HIS A 64 14.14 1.08 -6.28
C HIS A 64 13.12 1.57 -7.30
N LEU A 65 13.50 2.46 -8.20
CA LEU A 65 12.58 3.11 -9.13
C LEU A 65 12.06 2.16 -10.21
N ASP A 66 12.95 1.41 -10.87
CA ASP A 66 12.56 0.57 -12.00
C ASP A 66 11.69 -0.64 -11.57
N LYS A 67 11.76 -1.02 -10.29
CA LYS A 67 10.88 -2.04 -9.67
C LYS A 67 9.54 -1.48 -9.19
N ASP A 68 9.39 -0.15 -9.16
CA ASP A 68 8.15 0.48 -8.76
C ASP A 68 7.24 0.74 -9.96
N GLY A 69 6.10 0.04 -10.00
CA GLY A 69 5.09 0.26 -11.04
C GLY A 69 4.51 1.68 -11.12
N VAL A 70 4.70 2.55 -10.13
CA VAL A 70 4.30 3.97 -10.18
C VAL A 70 5.26 4.79 -11.03
N PHE A 71 6.56 4.51 -10.93
CA PHE A 71 7.61 5.26 -11.61
C PHE A 71 7.55 5.09 -13.14
N ALA A 72 7.91 6.16 -13.84
CA ALA A 72 8.10 6.21 -15.28
C ALA A 72 9.37 7.02 -15.56
N PRO A 73 10.17 6.69 -16.60
CA PRO A 73 11.41 7.41 -16.90
C PRO A 73 11.23 8.93 -17.05
N GLU A 74 10.05 9.39 -17.45
CA GLU A 74 9.69 10.80 -17.55
C GLU A 74 9.81 11.56 -16.21
N PHE A 75 9.72 10.88 -15.07
CA PHE A 75 9.96 11.47 -13.75
C PHE A 75 11.44 11.83 -13.50
N LEU A 76 12.38 11.36 -14.34
CA LEU A 76 13.79 11.73 -14.25
C LEU A 76 14.13 13.01 -15.03
N GLN A 77 13.14 13.65 -15.66
CA GLN A 77 13.33 14.94 -16.35
C GLN A 77 13.93 16.00 -15.42
N GLU A 78 13.59 15.91 -14.12
CA GLU A 78 14.17 16.72 -13.07
C GLU A 78 14.47 15.88 -11.83
N ILE A 79 15.65 16.10 -11.25
CA ILE A 79 16.10 15.42 -10.04
C ILE A 79 16.31 16.45 -8.94
N ILE A 80 15.74 16.19 -7.77
CA ILE A 80 15.87 17.04 -6.59
C ILE A 80 16.55 16.23 -5.49
N PHE A 81 17.75 16.64 -5.11
CA PHE A 81 18.45 16.14 -3.93
C PHE A 81 17.85 16.81 -2.69
N CYS A 82 17.29 15.99 -1.80
CA CYS A 82 16.49 16.44 -0.65
C CYS A 82 17.21 16.15 0.67
N GLY A 83 17.18 17.10 1.61
CA GLY A 83 17.61 16.86 2.99
C GLY A 83 19.10 17.06 3.29
N PHE A 84 19.87 17.66 2.38
CA PHE A 84 21.32 17.92 2.54
C PHE A 84 21.69 19.38 2.24
N HIS A 85 22.53 19.97 3.07
CA HIS A 85 23.15 21.26 2.71
C HIS A 85 24.04 21.06 1.49
N SER A 86 24.10 22.06 0.61
CA SER A 86 24.82 21.96 -0.67
C SER A 86 26.32 21.72 -0.55
N ARG A 87 26.88 21.86 0.66
CA ARG A 87 28.29 21.59 0.96
C ARG A 87 28.58 20.10 1.15
N ASP A 88 27.55 19.32 1.45
CA ASP A 88 27.63 17.90 1.79
C ASP A 88 27.21 17.01 0.59
N LEU A 89 26.62 17.62 -0.45
CA LEU A 89 26.32 16.94 -1.71
C LEU A 89 27.59 16.84 -2.58
N HIS A 90 28.18 15.64 -2.63
CA HIS A 90 29.38 15.37 -3.41
C HIS A 90 29.06 14.52 -4.65
N LEU A 91 28.62 15.19 -5.73
CA LEU A 91 28.46 14.54 -7.04
C LEU A 91 29.82 14.34 -7.72
N GLN A 92 30.14 13.12 -8.12
CA GLN A 92 31.33 12.83 -8.92
C GLN A 92 31.13 13.21 -10.39
N GLY A 93 32.21 13.47 -11.13
CA GLY A 93 32.12 13.98 -12.51
C GLY A 93 31.51 13.00 -13.53
N ASP A 94 31.46 11.71 -13.20
CA ASP A 94 30.89 10.66 -14.03
C ASP A 94 29.34 10.63 -14.02
N VAL A 95 28.69 11.29 -13.06
CA VAL A 95 27.21 11.37 -12.99
C VAL A 95 26.59 12.14 -14.15
N GLU A 96 27.35 13.03 -14.81
CA GLU A 96 26.85 13.83 -15.94
C GLU A 96 26.41 12.94 -17.12
N TYR A 97 27.12 11.82 -17.34
CA TYR A 97 26.72 10.83 -18.34
C TYR A 97 25.36 10.21 -17.99
N VAL A 98 25.14 9.88 -16.72
CA VAL A 98 23.88 9.27 -16.22
C VAL A 98 22.72 10.25 -16.40
N PHE A 99 22.88 11.51 -16.02
CA PHE A 99 21.85 12.53 -16.22
C PHE A 99 21.52 12.75 -17.70
N ARG A 100 22.52 12.68 -18.59
CA ARG A 100 22.28 12.77 -20.04
C ARG A 100 21.53 11.56 -20.58
N ASP A 101 21.89 10.35 -20.14
CA ASP A 101 21.21 9.10 -20.50
C ASP A 101 19.75 9.11 -20.04
N TRP A 102 19.48 9.64 -18.85
CA TRP A 102 18.13 9.77 -18.29
C TRP A 102 17.33 10.94 -18.86
N HIS A 103 17.93 11.73 -19.76
CA HIS A 103 17.36 12.97 -20.28
C HIS A 103 16.97 13.98 -19.19
N THR A 104 17.72 13.99 -18.08
CA THR A 104 17.55 14.94 -16.99
C THR A 104 17.95 16.33 -17.46
N SER A 105 16.97 17.23 -17.47
CA SER A 105 17.14 18.63 -17.89
C SER A 105 17.55 19.55 -16.74
N ARG A 106 17.25 19.14 -15.50
CA ARG A 106 17.48 19.96 -14.31
C ARG A 106 17.83 19.10 -13.11
N VAL A 107 18.88 19.50 -12.40
CA VAL A 107 19.31 18.88 -11.14
C VAL A 107 19.36 19.98 -10.09
N ILE A 108 18.67 19.80 -8.98
CA ILE A 108 18.56 20.81 -7.92
C ILE A 108 18.90 20.18 -6.58
N ASN A 109 19.54 20.96 -5.70
CA ASN A 109 19.70 20.60 -4.30
C ASN A 109 18.81 21.49 -3.43
N GLU A 110 17.90 20.86 -2.68
CA GLU A 110 17.00 21.48 -1.71
C GLU A 110 17.22 20.92 -0.29
N PRO A 111 18.08 21.56 0.53
CA PRO A 111 18.41 21.08 1.88
C PRO A 111 17.21 20.94 2.80
N TYR A 112 16.27 21.88 2.68
CA TYR A 112 15.13 22.00 3.58
C TYR A 112 13.93 21.16 3.14
N LEU A 113 13.99 20.59 1.93
CA LEU A 113 12.96 19.68 1.45
C LEU A 113 13.15 18.31 2.11
N CYS A 114 12.25 17.96 3.03
CA CYS A 114 12.29 16.69 3.75
C CYS A 114 11.15 15.79 3.28
N VAL A 115 11.34 15.18 2.12
CA VAL A 115 10.44 14.18 1.56
C VAL A 115 11.18 12.88 1.34
N ASP A 116 10.42 11.78 1.29
CA ASP A 116 10.98 10.50 0.92
C ASP A 116 11.47 10.48 -0.53
N THR A 117 12.35 9.52 -0.80
CA THR A 117 12.82 9.25 -2.14
C THR A 117 11.67 8.71 -3.01
N GLY A 118 11.52 9.20 -4.24
CA GLY A 118 10.52 8.69 -5.17
C GLY A 118 10.05 9.68 -6.23
N PRO A 119 9.06 9.29 -7.05
CA PRO A 119 8.44 10.16 -8.04
C PRO A 119 7.47 11.16 -7.38
N TYR A 120 7.50 12.39 -7.84
CA TYR A 120 6.62 13.49 -7.43
C TYR A 120 6.22 14.35 -8.64
N TYR A 121 5.26 15.24 -8.43
CA TYR A 121 4.84 16.24 -9.42
C TYR A 121 4.92 17.62 -8.80
N ILE A 122 5.49 18.61 -9.51
CA ILE A 122 5.48 20.01 -9.08
C ILE A 122 4.43 20.77 -9.88
N SER A 123 3.51 21.45 -9.18
CA SER A 123 2.51 22.33 -9.76
C SER A 123 2.49 23.64 -8.99
N ASN A 124 2.61 24.79 -9.67
CA ASN A 124 2.54 26.11 -9.01
C ASN A 124 3.44 26.21 -7.77
N ARG A 125 4.68 25.69 -7.87
CA ARG A 125 5.66 25.62 -6.77
C ARG A 125 5.24 24.78 -5.57
N VAL A 126 4.20 23.96 -5.67
CA VAL A 126 3.80 22.98 -4.65
C VAL A 126 4.28 21.62 -5.11
N LEU A 127 4.91 20.87 -4.21
CA LEU A 127 5.26 19.47 -4.45
C LEU A 127 4.06 18.57 -4.14
N HIS A 128 3.73 17.67 -5.05
CA HIS A 128 2.65 16.70 -4.94
C HIS A 128 3.18 15.27 -4.94
N SER A 129 2.71 14.47 -3.99
CA SER A 129 2.78 13.01 -4.06
C SER A 129 1.97 12.51 -5.26
N VAL A 130 2.44 11.43 -5.90
CA VAL A 130 1.76 10.84 -7.05
C VAL A 130 1.36 9.39 -6.78
N TRP A 131 0.20 9.02 -7.29
CA TRP A 131 -0.37 7.68 -7.17
C TRP A 131 -0.77 7.19 -8.55
N ARG A 132 -0.30 6.02 -8.96
CA ARG A 132 -0.72 5.44 -10.25
C ARG A 132 -2.08 4.80 -10.09
N VAL A 133 -3.01 5.08 -10.99
CA VAL A 133 -4.34 4.46 -11.01
C VAL A 133 -4.31 3.22 -11.90
N TYR A 134 -4.57 2.07 -11.30
CA TYR A 134 -4.74 0.78 -11.97
C TYR A 134 -6.21 0.46 -12.15
N GLU A 135 -6.56 -0.19 -13.26
CA GLU A 135 -7.92 -0.69 -13.48
C GLU A 135 -8.16 -1.97 -12.69
N ASP A 136 -9.25 -2.03 -11.93
CA ASP A 136 -9.74 -3.24 -11.29
C ASP A 136 -10.56 -4.08 -12.28
N ARG A 137 -9.86 -4.83 -13.13
CA ARG A 137 -10.46 -5.68 -14.16
C ARG A 137 -11.20 -6.89 -13.60
N GLN A 138 -10.84 -7.32 -12.39
CA GLN A 138 -11.43 -8.49 -11.74
C GLN A 138 -12.62 -8.16 -10.85
N LEU A 139 -13.01 -6.89 -10.71
CA LEU A 139 -14.03 -6.48 -9.75
C LEU A 139 -13.68 -6.93 -8.31
N ALA A 140 -12.38 -6.96 -8.02
CA ALA A 140 -11.84 -7.46 -6.76
C ALA A 140 -12.09 -6.48 -5.61
N PHE A 141 -12.25 -5.19 -5.89
CA PHE A 141 -12.40 -4.12 -4.93
C PHE A 141 -13.83 -3.58 -4.88
N VAL A 142 -14.32 -3.32 -3.67
CA VAL A 142 -15.55 -2.52 -3.48
C VAL A 142 -15.23 -1.02 -3.44
N GLN A 143 -14.00 -0.67 -3.05
CA GLN A 143 -13.57 0.71 -2.86
C GLN A 143 -12.04 0.83 -2.95
N GLY A 144 -11.55 1.76 -3.76
CA GLY A 144 -10.17 2.26 -3.64
C GLY A 144 -10.10 3.34 -2.57
N ILE A 145 -9.04 3.32 -1.75
CA ILE A 145 -8.87 4.29 -0.65
C ILE A 145 -7.45 4.84 -0.61
N TRP A 146 -7.29 6.01 0.00
CA TRP A 146 -6.00 6.60 0.34
C TRP A 146 -6.06 7.26 1.72
N PRO A 147 -4.93 7.57 2.37
CA PRO A 147 -4.94 8.34 3.61
C PRO A 147 -5.62 9.70 3.45
N SER A 148 -6.29 10.17 4.51
CA SER A 148 -6.80 11.54 4.61
C SER A 148 -5.65 12.57 4.64
N THR A 149 -5.93 13.81 4.24
CA THR A 149 -4.96 14.93 4.32
C THR A 149 -4.70 15.40 5.75
N ASP A 150 -5.59 15.10 6.68
CA ASP A 150 -5.52 15.67 8.03
C ASP A 150 -4.51 14.96 8.94
N ASN A 151 -3.69 14.06 8.37
CA ASN A 151 -2.77 13.17 9.08
C ASN A 151 -3.43 12.49 10.29
N ASP A 152 -4.74 12.26 10.21
CA ASP A 152 -5.54 11.87 11.36
C ASP A 152 -5.61 10.34 11.55
N GLY A 153 -5.06 9.58 10.59
CA GLY A 153 -5.13 8.13 10.49
C GLY A 153 -6.39 7.64 9.77
N ALA A 154 -7.26 8.55 9.31
CA ALA A 154 -8.41 8.18 8.49
C ALA A 154 -8.01 7.95 7.03
N PHE A 155 -8.90 7.28 6.31
CA PHE A 155 -8.83 7.10 4.89
C PHE A 155 -10.02 7.79 4.23
N SER A 156 -9.83 8.19 2.97
CA SER A 156 -10.90 8.72 2.14
C SER A 156 -11.11 7.81 0.93
N GLN A 157 -12.38 7.69 0.52
CA GLN A 157 -12.73 7.00 -0.72
C GLN A 157 -12.13 7.73 -1.92
N ILE A 158 -11.59 6.96 -2.85
CA ILE A 158 -11.19 7.45 -4.16
C ILE A 158 -12.30 7.14 -5.15
N ASN A 159 -12.96 8.18 -5.64
CA ASN A 159 -13.87 8.06 -6.78
C ASN A 159 -13.07 8.19 -8.08
N ALA A 160 -12.23 7.20 -8.37
CA ALA A 160 -11.51 7.15 -9.63
C ALA A 160 -12.49 6.78 -10.74
N ALA A 161 -12.97 7.77 -11.50
CA ALA A 161 -13.91 7.55 -12.60
C ALA A 161 -13.34 6.52 -13.60
N GLY A 162 -14.06 5.41 -13.78
CA GLY A 162 -13.92 4.50 -14.90
C GLY A 162 -14.93 4.85 -16.00
N ASN A 163 -14.69 4.40 -17.23
CA ASN A 163 -15.71 4.43 -18.28
C ASN A 163 -16.81 3.40 -17.93
N GLY A 164 -18.00 3.88 -17.54
CA GLY A 164 -19.14 3.04 -17.22
C GLY A 164 -19.22 2.63 -15.74
N TYR A 165 -20.44 2.72 -15.20
CA TYR A 165 -20.89 2.45 -13.82
C TYR A 165 -19.86 1.80 -12.86
N ARG A 166 -19.41 2.58 -11.87
CA ARG A 166 -18.48 2.29 -10.73
C ARG A 166 -17.03 2.76 -10.94
N GLY A 167 -16.40 3.19 -9.84
CA GLY A 167 -15.01 3.65 -9.82
C GLY A 167 -14.06 2.46 -9.81
N HIS A 168 -13.71 1.95 -11.00
CA HIS A 168 -12.84 0.77 -11.17
C HIS A 168 -11.34 1.10 -11.08
N GLY A 169 -10.96 2.17 -10.39
CA GLY A 169 -9.56 2.61 -10.32
C GLY A 169 -8.99 2.47 -8.91
N ILE A 170 -7.91 1.71 -8.75
CA ILE A 170 -7.15 1.65 -7.50
C ILE A 170 -5.95 2.56 -7.62
N ALA A 171 -5.89 3.60 -6.79
CA ALA A 171 -4.72 4.45 -6.70
C ALA A 171 -3.67 3.77 -5.84
N VAL A 172 -2.48 3.58 -6.40
CA VAL A 172 -1.39 2.83 -5.79
C VAL A 172 -0.21 3.79 -5.56
N PRO A 173 0.34 3.86 -4.33
CA PRO A 173 1.45 4.75 -4.02
C PRO A 173 2.77 4.16 -4.46
N THR A 174 3.80 4.97 -4.60
CA THR A 174 5.18 4.47 -4.66
C THR A 174 5.50 3.65 -3.41
N ARG A 175 6.25 2.56 -3.56
CA ARG A 175 6.81 1.74 -2.48
C ARG A 175 7.89 2.48 -1.69
N LEU A 176 8.42 3.56 -2.26
CA LEU A 176 9.57 4.28 -1.72
C LEU A 176 9.21 5.33 -0.68
N CYS A 177 7.94 5.78 -0.65
CA CYS A 177 7.48 6.74 0.34
C CYS A 177 7.01 6.04 1.62
N MET A 178 7.20 6.68 2.77
CA MET A 178 6.44 6.38 3.97
C MET A 178 5.22 7.29 3.97
N LEU A 179 4.04 6.70 4.17
CA LEU A 179 2.87 7.50 4.52
C LEU A 179 3.05 7.97 5.97
N PRO A 180 2.62 9.19 6.33
CA PRO A 180 2.76 9.68 7.70
C PRO A 180 2.04 8.74 8.67
N ILE A 181 2.81 7.95 9.42
CA ILE A 181 2.34 7.06 10.48
C ILE A 181 2.07 7.93 11.71
N LYS A 182 0.84 7.90 12.23
CA LYS A 182 0.61 8.32 13.61
C LYS A 182 1.18 7.20 14.50
N SER A 183 2.24 7.49 15.24
CA SER A 183 2.58 6.69 16.41
C SER A 183 1.34 6.66 17.31
N SER A 184 0.71 5.51 17.46
CA SER A 184 -0.37 5.26 18.40
C SER A 184 0.18 5.28 19.83
N THR A 185 0.53 6.47 20.30
CA THR A 185 0.66 6.77 21.73
C THR A 185 0.18 8.19 21.91
N SER A 186 -0.93 8.32 22.64
CA SER A 186 -1.54 9.60 22.99
C SER A 186 -0.48 10.61 23.46
N MET A 187 -0.36 11.74 22.78
CA MET A 187 0.14 12.95 23.42
C MET A 187 -0.55 14.17 22.83
N ASN A 188 -1.15 14.91 23.75
CA ASN A 188 -1.96 16.11 23.61
C ASN A 188 -1.67 17.00 22.41
N GLN A 189 -2.75 17.57 21.88
CA GLN A 189 -2.75 18.81 21.11
C GLN A 189 -1.68 19.78 21.64
N VAL A 190 -0.60 19.96 20.87
CA VAL A 190 0.18 21.19 20.94
C VAL A 190 -0.22 21.98 19.72
N SER A 191 -1.16 22.91 19.96
CA SER A 191 -1.39 24.08 19.12
C SER A 191 -0.04 24.62 18.61
N ALA A 192 0.01 24.93 17.31
CA ALA A 192 1.14 25.58 16.67
C ALA A 192 1.49 26.89 17.41
N HIS A 193 2.41 26.79 18.36
CA HIS A 193 3.20 27.89 18.86
C HIS A 193 4.64 27.60 18.48
N ARG A 194 5.17 28.40 17.56
CA ARG A 194 6.61 28.49 17.28
C ARG A 194 7.31 28.73 18.63
N PRO A 195 8.04 27.75 19.20
CA PRO A 195 8.85 28.01 20.37
C PRO A 195 10.08 28.80 19.90
N SER A 196 10.54 29.73 20.73
CA SER A 196 11.80 30.45 20.55
C SER A 196 13.00 29.53 20.80
N MET A 197 13.19 28.51 19.95
CA MET A 197 14.42 27.72 19.87
C MET A 197 15.25 28.14 18.66
N PRO A 198 16.59 28.05 18.71
CA PRO A 198 17.45 28.34 17.56
C PRO A 198 17.13 27.42 16.37
N ASP A 199 17.20 27.94 15.15
CA ASP A 199 16.76 27.24 13.93
C ASP A 199 17.43 25.88 13.69
N SER A 200 18.60 25.63 14.27
CA SER A 200 19.35 24.38 14.09
C SER A 200 18.79 23.19 14.88
N GLU A 201 18.16 23.41 16.05
CA GLU A 201 17.73 22.31 16.92
C GLU A 201 16.38 21.72 16.51
N TRP A 202 15.46 22.55 15.99
CA TRP A 202 14.18 22.04 15.47
C TRP A 202 14.37 21.24 14.18
N ILE A 203 15.30 21.66 13.31
CA ILE A 203 15.66 20.93 12.09
C ILE A 203 16.26 19.58 12.47
N THR A 204 17.13 19.52 13.47
CA THR A 204 17.74 18.26 13.94
C THR A 204 16.70 17.32 14.59
N ALA A 205 15.76 17.85 15.38
CA ALA A 205 14.66 17.08 15.97
C ALA A 205 13.61 16.62 14.94
N PHE A 206 13.39 17.42 13.89
CA PHE A 206 12.52 17.08 12.77
C PHE A 206 13.18 16.03 11.88
N LEU A 207 14.45 16.22 11.50
CA LEU A 207 15.22 15.27 10.70
C LEU A 207 15.43 13.95 11.43
N SER A 208 15.73 13.91 12.73
CA SER A 208 15.91 12.67 13.49
C SER A 208 14.66 11.76 13.55
N ARG A 209 13.45 12.31 13.37
CA ARG A 209 12.23 11.52 13.19
C ARG A 209 12.13 10.86 11.80
N TYR A 210 12.91 11.32 10.83
CA TYR A 210 12.94 10.88 9.43
C TYR A 210 14.33 10.39 8.94
N THR A 211 15.38 10.38 9.79
CA THR A 211 16.76 9.98 9.43
C THR A 211 17.24 8.70 10.11
N GLY A 212 16.41 8.02 10.92
CA GLY A 212 16.75 6.69 11.45
C GLY A 212 16.05 5.58 10.67
N PRO A 213 16.71 4.45 10.34
CA PRO A 213 16.00 3.25 9.93
C PRO A 213 15.28 2.72 11.18
N ILE A 214 14.02 3.09 11.36
CA ILE A 214 13.12 2.24 12.13
C ILE A 214 12.94 1.01 11.23
N PRO A 215 13.39 -0.20 11.62
CA PRO A 215 13.12 -1.40 10.86
C PRO A 215 11.60 -1.55 10.84
N SER A 216 11.03 -1.16 9.71
CA SER A 216 9.61 -1.20 9.46
C SER A 216 9.43 -2.43 8.57
N PRO A 217 9.09 -3.59 9.15
CA PRO A 217 9.25 -4.89 8.48
C PRO A 217 8.38 -5.01 7.21
N LEU A 218 7.37 -4.16 7.07
CA LEU A 218 6.47 -4.12 5.91
C LEU A 218 6.55 -2.78 5.16
N LYS A 219 7.67 -2.06 5.26
CA LYS A 219 7.87 -0.78 4.55
C LYS A 219 7.64 -0.94 3.04
N GLY A 220 6.77 -0.10 2.49
CA GLY A 220 6.52 -0.05 1.05
C GLY A 220 5.66 -1.20 0.52
N ILE A 221 5.23 -2.11 1.39
CA ILE A 221 4.34 -3.22 1.03
C ILE A 221 2.93 -2.69 0.85
N ARG A 222 2.26 -3.10 -0.21
CA ARG A 222 0.90 -2.68 -0.56
C ARG A 222 -0.09 -3.77 -0.17
N VAL A 223 -1.11 -3.38 0.59
CA VAL A 223 -2.05 -4.30 1.23
C VAL A 223 -3.49 -3.95 0.89
N ALA A 224 -4.25 -4.96 0.50
CA ALA A 224 -5.69 -4.87 0.34
C ALA A 224 -6.39 -5.47 1.56
N ILE A 225 -7.52 -4.90 1.95
CA ILE A 225 -8.21 -5.30 3.18
C ILE A 225 -9.63 -5.78 2.84
N LYS A 226 -9.99 -7.00 3.22
CA LYS A 226 -11.36 -7.50 3.04
C LYS A 226 -12.38 -6.57 3.68
N ASP A 227 -13.50 -6.31 3.00
CA ASP A 227 -14.51 -5.35 3.46
C ASP A 227 -15.42 -5.85 4.61
N ASN A 228 -14.90 -6.76 5.45
CA ASN A 228 -15.41 -7.03 6.78
C ASN A 228 -14.49 -6.51 7.90
N TYR A 229 -13.40 -5.83 7.55
CA TYR A 229 -12.58 -5.07 8.49
C TYR A 229 -12.95 -3.59 8.44
N HIS A 230 -13.08 -2.98 9.61
CA HIS A 230 -13.24 -1.54 9.73
C HIS A 230 -11.95 -0.81 9.35
N ILE A 231 -12.10 0.30 8.63
CA ILE A 231 -11.01 1.23 8.33
C ILE A 231 -11.56 2.62 8.60
N ARG A 232 -10.88 3.37 9.48
CA ARG A 232 -11.28 4.72 9.88
C ARG A 232 -11.51 5.61 8.66
N GLY A 233 -12.63 6.34 8.63
CA GLY A 233 -13.01 7.23 7.53
C GLY A 233 -13.66 6.53 6.33
N THR A 234 -13.88 5.21 6.40
CA THR A 234 -14.60 4.44 5.36
C THR A 234 -15.83 3.77 5.96
N GLN A 235 -16.81 3.42 5.13
CA GLN A 235 -17.91 2.52 5.52
C GLN A 235 -17.48 1.05 5.36
N THR A 236 -18.22 0.13 5.98
CA THR A 236 -18.03 -1.31 5.81
C THR A 236 -19.30 -1.88 5.20
N SER A 237 -19.24 -2.44 3.97
CA SER A 237 -20.44 -2.91 3.26
C SER A 237 -20.82 -4.35 3.58
N LEU A 238 -19.86 -5.18 3.99
CA LEU A 238 -20.04 -6.63 4.13
C LEU A 238 -20.56 -7.30 2.85
N GLY A 239 -20.31 -6.72 1.68
CA GLY A 239 -20.84 -7.20 0.40
C GLY A 239 -22.37 -7.14 0.34
N ASN A 240 -23.01 -6.24 1.10
CA ASN A 240 -24.46 -6.06 1.14
C ASN A 240 -24.85 -4.57 1.05
N ARG A 241 -25.72 -4.23 0.11
CA ARG A 241 -26.04 -2.83 -0.21
C ARG A 241 -26.88 -2.17 0.89
N ALA A 242 -27.87 -2.87 1.44
CA ALA A 242 -28.73 -2.33 2.51
C ALA A 242 -27.93 -2.09 3.80
N TYR A 243 -26.98 -2.99 4.11
CA TYR A 243 -26.04 -2.79 5.20
C TYR A 243 -25.14 -1.58 4.94
N PHE A 244 -24.60 -1.44 3.73
CA PHE A 244 -23.78 -0.28 3.37
C PHE A 244 -24.53 1.06 3.52
N GLU A 245 -25.79 1.14 3.07
CA GLU A 245 -26.62 2.34 3.18
C GLU A 245 -26.87 2.78 4.64
N THR A 246 -26.77 1.85 5.60
CA THR A 246 -26.97 2.12 7.03
C THR A 246 -25.68 2.08 7.85
N SER A 247 -24.55 1.64 7.27
CA SER A 247 -23.25 1.57 7.92
C SER A 247 -22.67 2.96 8.11
N PRO A 248 -22.30 3.41 9.32
CA PRO A 248 -21.65 4.70 9.50
C PRO A 248 -20.22 4.66 8.95
N LEU A 249 -19.63 5.84 8.72
CA LEU A 249 -18.18 5.96 8.61
C LEU A 249 -17.55 5.44 9.90
N GLN A 250 -16.57 4.57 9.78
CA GLN A 250 -15.91 3.99 10.94
C GLN A 250 -15.00 5.02 11.60
N GLU A 251 -15.08 5.12 12.92
CA GLU A 251 -14.22 6.03 13.71
C GLU A 251 -12.84 5.42 13.98
N ASN A 252 -12.75 4.08 13.96
CA ASN A 252 -11.53 3.33 14.24
C ASN A 252 -11.29 2.29 13.14
N SER A 253 -10.03 2.09 12.79
CA SER A 253 -9.61 0.96 11.97
C SER A 253 -9.45 -0.30 12.83
N ALA A 254 -9.62 -1.47 12.21
CA ALA A 254 -9.31 -2.74 12.84
C ALA A 254 -7.85 -2.80 13.29
N GLU A 255 -7.60 -3.54 14.38
CA GLU A 255 -6.25 -3.65 14.97
C GLU A 255 -5.22 -4.17 13.95
N VAL A 256 -5.62 -5.14 13.11
CA VAL A 256 -4.77 -5.64 12.02
C VAL A 256 -4.40 -4.57 11.01
N VAL A 257 -5.31 -3.63 10.72
CA VAL A 257 -5.06 -2.53 9.78
C VAL A 257 -4.09 -1.52 10.39
N ASN A 258 -4.29 -1.15 11.66
CA ASN A 258 -3.38 -0.24 12.37
C ASN A 258 -1.96 -0.82 12.43
N ARG A 259 -1.80 -2.09 12.81
CA ARG A 259 -0.49 -2.75 12.89
C ARG A 259 0.25 -2.77 11.56
N LEU A 260 -0.45 -2.99 10.45
CA LEU A 260 0.15 -2.96 9.12
C LEU A 260 0.62 -1.54 8.76
N ILE A 261 -0.20 -0.52 9.03
CA ILE A 261 0.15 0.88 8.79
C ILE A 261 1.35 1.28 9.65
N ASP A 262 1.33 0.93 10.95
CA ASP A 262 2.42 1.19 11.89
C ASP A 262 3.73 0.47 11.48
N ALA A 263 3.60 -0.69 10.82
CA ALA A 263 4.70 -1.45 10.22
C ALA A 263 5.09 -0.98 8.81
N GLY A 264 4.59 0.18 8.35
CA GLY A 264 5.01 0.84 7.10
C GLY A 264 4.30 0.39 5.83
N ALA A 265 3.21 -0.38 5.96
CA ALA A 265 2.45 -0.86 4.82
C ALA A 265 1.44 0.18 4.29
N HIS A 266 1.20 0.15 2.99
CA HIS A 266 0.24 0.99 2.29
C HIS A 266 -1.09 0.26 2.10
N VAL A 267 -2.15 0.72 2.75
CA VAL A 267 -3.50 0.22 2.49
C VAL A 267 -4.08 0.90 1.25
N VAL A 268 -4.42 0.11 0.24
CA VAL A 268 -4.81 0.62 -1.10
C VAL A 268 -6.30 0.53 -1.41
N GLY A 269 -7.03 -0.32 -0.67
CA GLY A 269 -8.45 -0.53 -0.97
C GLY A 269 -9.11 -1.58 -0.10
N LYS A 270 -10.45 -1.58 -0.15
CA LYS A 270 -11.29 -2.61 0.45
C LYS A 270 -11.72 -3.61 -0.61
N THR A 271 -11.50 -4.89 -0.36
CA THR A 271 -11.80 -5.98 -1.31
C THR A 271 -13.18 -6.57 -1.07
N HIS A 272 -13.79 -7.00 -2.17
CA HIS A 272 -15.09 -7.65 -2.19
C HIS A 272 -15.09 -8.97 -1.41
N LEU A 273 -16.23 -9.29 -0.81
CA LEU A 273 -16.49 -10.54 -0.11
C LEU A 273 -17.87 -11.10 -0.43
N SER A 274 -18.05 -12.41 -0.22
CA SER A 274 -19.40 -12.98 -0.15
C SER A 274 -20.14 -12.38 1.04
N SER A 275 -21.41 -12.03 0.84
CA SER A 275 -22.16 -11.19 1.78
C SER A 275 -22.12 -11.74 3.21
N PHE A 276 -21.86 -10.85 4.17
CA PHE A 276 -21.70 -11.17 5.61
C PHE A 276 -20.63 -12.22 5.94
N ALA A 277 -19.73 -12.52 5.00
CA ALA A 277 -18.75 -13.61 5.12
C ALA A 277 -19.37 -15.01 5.33
N MET A 278 -20.62 -15.22 4.90
CA MET A 278 -21.38 -16.45 5.19
C MET A 278 -21.36 -17.51 4.09
N MET A 279 -20.66 -17.29 2.98
CA MET A 279 -20.69 -18.23 1.86
C MET A 279 -19.35 -18.39 1.14
N GLU A 280 -19.04 -19.64 0.79
CA GLU A 280 -17.78 -20.06 0.17
C GLU A 280 -17.88 -20.13 -1.38
N HIS A 281 -19.07 -19.91 -1.94
CA HIS A 281 -19.33 -19.85 -3.39
C HIS A 281 -19.90 -18.47 -3.75
N PRO A 282 -19.11 -17.57 -4.35
CA PRO A 282 -19.47 -16.15 -4.52
C PRO A 282 -20.46 -15.88 -5.66
N THR A 283 -20.76 -16.86 -6.52
CA THR A 283 -21.65 -16.68 -7.69
C THR A 283 -23.09 -16.33 -7.35
N GLN A 284 -23.47 -16.34 -6.07
CA GLN A 284 -24.78 -15.91 -5.59
C GLN A 284 -24.78 -14.47 -5.05
N SER A 285 -23.72 -13.67 -5.28
CA SER A 285 -23.71 -12.26 -4.90
C SER A 285 -24.74 -11.47 -5.72
N VAL A 286 -25.75 -10.92 -5.04
CA VAL A 286 -26.88 -10.19 -5.66
C VAL A 286 -26.63 -8.68 -5.73
N ASP A 287 -26.03 -8.09 -4.69
CA ASP A 287 -25.88 -6.63 -4.56
C ASP A 287 -24.65 -6.07 -5.31
N TYR A 288 -23.58 -6.85 -5.33
CA TYR A 288 -22.32 -6.52 -5.98
C TYR A 288 -21.92 -7.72 -6.85
N GLN A 289 -21.49 -7.46 -8.08
CA GLN A 289 -21.04 -8.52 -8.96
C GLN A 289 -19.83 -9.23 -8.32
N ALA A 290 -19.87 -10.56 -8.34
CA ALA A 290 -18.78 -11.38 -7.83
C ALA A 290 -17.47 -11.09 -8.58
N PRO A 291 -16.31 -11.16 -7.89
CA PRO A 291 -15.02 -10.96 -8.52
C PRO A 291 -14.71 -12.10 -9.49
N PHE A 292 -14.07 -11.77 -10.60
CA PHE A 292 -13.62 -12.73 -11.61
C PHE A 292 -12.34 -13.43 -11.18
N ASN A 293 -12.27 -14.73 -11.41
CA ASN A 293 -11.04 -15.49 -11.20
C ASN A 293 -10.14 -15.31 -12.43
N PRO A 294 -8.86 -14.91 -12.28
CA PRO A 294 -7.94 -14.86 -13.41
C PRO A 294 -7.61 -16.24 -14.01
N ARG A 295 -7.98 -17.34 -13.35
CA ARG A 295 -7.71 -18.72 -13.78
C ARG A 295 -8.86 -19.30 -14.59
N GLY A 296 -8.55 -20.31 -15.41
CA GLY A 296 -9.53 -21.01 -16.24
C GLY A 296 -10.28 -20.07 -17.18
N ASP A 297 -9.58 -19.09 -17.75
CA ASP A 297 -10.11 -18.08 -18.67
C ASP A 297 -11.33 -17.31 -18.13
N GLY A 298 -11.40 -17.12 -16.81
CA GLY A 298 -12.50 -16.41 -16.14
C GLY A 298 -13.71 -17.28 -15.79
N TYR A 299 -13.70 -18.58 -16.11
CA TYR A 299 -14.81 -19.49 -15.86
C TYR A 299 -14.76 -20.18 -14.50
N LEU A 300 -13.62 -20.13 -13.81
CA LEU A 300 -13.53 -20.61 -12.44
C LEU A 300 -14.11 -19.57 -11.49
N ILE A 301 -14.77 -20.03 -10.42
CA ILE A 301 -15.17 -19.14 -9.33
C ILE A 301 -13.93 -18.76 -8.52
N THR A 302 -13.95 -17.60 -7.86
CA THR A 302 -12.85 -17.17 -6.98
C THR A 302 -12.81 -17.89 -5.64
N GLY A 303 -13.85 -18.68 -5.32
CA GLY A 303 -14.11 -19.11 -3.94
C GLY A 303 -14.54 -17.94 -3.05
N GLY A 304 -15.11 -18.27 -1.90
CA GLY A 304 -15.60 -17.30 -0.92
C GLY A 304 -14.96 -17.55 0.44
N SER A 305 -15.35 -16.83 1.48
CA SER A 305 -15.96 -15.52 1.35
C SER A 305 -14.96 -14.42 0.96
N SER A 306 -13.65 -14.71 0.89
CA SER A 306 -12.60 -13.72 0.60
C SER A 306 -12.20 -13.65 -0.87
N GLY A 307 -13.14 -13.92 -1.79
CA GLY A 307 -12.86 -14.04 -3.22
C GLY A 307 -12.27 -12.79 -3.87
N GLY A 308 -12.63 -11.58 -3.41
CA GLY A 308 -12.07 -10.33 -3.93
C GLY A 308 -10.60 -10.19 -3.58
N SER A 309 -10.25 -10.47 -2.32
CA SER A 309 -8.84 -10.49 -1.87
C SER A 309 -8.01 -11.49 -2.67
N ALA A 310 -8.54 -12.69 -2.91
CA ALA A 310 -7.83 -13.73 -3.65
C ALA A 310 -7.67 -13.39 -5.15
N ALA A 311 -8.71 -12.86 -5.79
CA ALA A 311 -8.66 -12.40 -7.18
C ALA A 311 -7.65 -11.25 -7.36
N ALA A 312 -7.60 -10.32 -6.39
CA ALA A 312 -6.64 -9.22 -6.41
C ALA A 312 -5.19 -9.74 -6.38
N ILE A 313 -4.86 -10.62 -5.43
CA ILE A 313 -3.50 -11.16 -5.29
C ILE A 313 -3.08 -11.98 -6.51
N ALA A 314 -4.02 -12.75 -7.08
CA ALA A 314 -3.77 -13.55 -8.27
C ALA A 314 -3.62 -12.73 -9.56
N SER A 315 -4.04 -11.46 -9.59
CA SER A 315 -4.10 -10.66 -10.82
C SER A 315 -3.22 -9.41 -10.83
N TYR A 316 -2.88 -8.87 -9.66
CA TYR A 316 -2.27 -7.55 -9.56
C TYR A 316 -0.87 -7.61 -8.94
N ASP A 317 0.16 -7.59 -9.79
CA ASP A 317 1.58 -7.62 -9.37
C ASP A 317 1.98 -6.44 -8.47
N TRP A 318 1.24 -5.35 -8.54
CA TRP A 318 1.47 -4.18 -7.70
C TRP A 318 0.97 -4.37 -6.27
N LEU A 319 0.19 -5.41 -5.96
CA LEU A 319 -0.34 -5.73 -4.63
C LEU A 319 0.45 -6.89 -4.03
N ASP A 320 0.93 -6.77 -2.79
CA ASP A 320 1.82 -7.78 -2.19
C ASP A 320 1.05 -8.82 -1.37
N ILE A 321 0.19 -8.34 -0.46
CA ILE A 321 -0.65 -9.20 0.39
C ILE A 321 -2.08 -8.66 0.47
N ALA A 322 -3.01 -9.54 0.82
CA ALA A 322 -4.38 -9.13 1.12
C ALA A 322 -4.86 -9.75 2.43
N ILE A 323 -5.29 -8.90 3.36
CA ILE A 323 -5.92 -9.36 4.60
C ILE A 323 -7.31 -9.89 4.29
N CYS A 324 -7.60 -11.05 4.87
CA CYS A 324 -8.84 -11.77 4.73
C CYS A 324 -9.22 -12.43 6.06
N SER A 325 -10.30 -13.20 6.06
CA SER A 325 -10.74 -13.94 7.25
C SER A 325 -11.09 -15.38 6.88
N ASP A 326 -10.86 -16.31 7.79
CA ASP A 326 -11.24 -17.72 7.63
C ASP A 326 -12.09 -18.15 8.83
N THR A 327 -13.27 -18.69 8.52
CA THR A 327 -14.22 -19.28 9.49
C THR A 327 -14.39 -20.75 9.16
N ALA A 328 -14.97 -21.05 7.98
CA ALA A 328 -15.21 -22.39 7.47
C ALA A 328 -14.26 -22.79 6.33
N GLY A 329 -13.34 -21.91 5.91
CA GLY A 329 -12.55 -22.08 4.70
C GLY A 329 -12.32 -20.79 3.90
N SER A 330 -12.87 -19.66 4.38
CA SER A 330 -12.86 -18.39 3.65
C SER A 330 -11.50 -17.79 3.28
N ALA A 331 -10.38 -18.34 3.76
CA ALA A 331 -9.05 -18.08 3.20
C ALA A 331 -8.58 -19.26 2.34
N ARG A 332 -8.68 -20.49 2.86
CA ARG A 332 -8.15 -21.69 2.18
C ARG A 332 -8.84 -22.01 0.85
N ILE A 333 -10.16 -21.84 0.76
CA ILE A 333 -10.95 -22.13 -0.45
C ILE A 333 -10.61 -21.13 -1.58
N PRO A 334 -10.59 -19.80 -1.35
CA PRO A 334 -10.18 -18.87 -2.40
C PRO A 334 -8.74 -19.07 -2.85
N ALA A 335 -7.83 -19.33 -1.90
CA ALA A 335 -6.43 -19.62 -2.22
C ALA A 335 -6.30 -20.81 -3.19
N LEU A 336 -7.01 -21.92 -2.91
CA LEU A 336 -7.07 -23.08 -3.78
C LEU A 336 -7.63 -22.73 -5.17
N GLN A 337 -8.74 -22.00 -5.23
CA GLN A 337 -9.45 -21.70 -6.47
C GLN A 337 -8.69 -20.73 -7.39
N THR A 338 -7.98 -19.75 -6.83
CA THR A 338 -7.22 -18.76 -7.61
C THR A 338 -5.74 -19.11 -7.78
N GLY A 339 -5.24 -20.15 -7.09
CA GLY A 339 -3.87 -20.64 -7.20
C GLY A 339 -2.84 -19.74 -6.51
N ILE A 340 -3.16 -19.28 -5.30
CA ILE A 340 -2.27 -18.44 -4.46
C ILE A 340 -2.08 -19.09 -3.07
N PHE A 341 -1.17 -18.55 -2.26
CA PHE A 341 -1.02 -18.99 -0.88
C PHE A 341 -2.00 -18.27 0.03
N GLY A 342 -2.67 -19.03 0.90
CA GLY A 342 -3.51 -18.50 1.97
C GLY A 342 -3.09 -19.06 3.32
N PHE A 343 -2.78 -18.17 4.26
CA PHE A 343 -2.37 -18.56 5.60
C PHE A 343 -3.48 -18.26 6.60
N ARG A 344 -4.05 -19.33 7.16
CA ARG A 344 -4.94 -19.28 8.32
C ARG A 344 -4.10 -19.62 9.56
N PRO A 345 -3.74 -18.65 10.41
CA PRO A 345 -3.03 -18.94 11.65
C PRO A 345 -3.93 -19.62 12.68
N SER A 346 -3.36 -20.02 13.81
CA SER A 346 -4.13 -20.51 14.96
C SER A 346 -5.18 -19.50 15.39
N THR A 347 -6.40 -19.95 15.64
CA THR A 347 -7.50 -19.11 16.12
C THR A 347 -7.06 -18.33 17.36
N ARG A 348 -7.36 -17.02 17.43
CA ARG A 348 -6.94 -16.06 18.48
C ARG A 348 -5.46 -15.67 18.51
N SER A 349 -4.59 -16.20 17.65
CA SER A 349 -3.20 -15.72 17.55
C SER A 349 -3.07 -14.27 17.07
N ILE A 350 -4.08 -13.77 16.35
CA ILE A 350 -4.19 -12.39 15.85
C ILE A 350 -5.50 -11.79 16.38
N SER A 351 -5.47 -10.50 16.73
CA SER A 351 -6.66 -9.80 17.21
C SER A 351 -7.74 -9.74 16.13
N GLY A 352 -8.97 -10.08 16.51
CA GLY A 352 -10.18 -9.89 15.70
C GLY A 352 -10.90 -8.59 16.00
N GLU A 353 -10.25 -7.60 16.64
CA GLU A 353 -10.85 -6.30 16.91
C GLU A 353 -11.04 -5.49 15.62
N GLY A 354 -12.24 -4.93 15.45
CA GLY A 354 -12.65 -4.24 14.23
C GLY A 354 -12.92 -5.15 13.03
N LEU A 355 -12.86 -6.47 13.19
CA LEU A 355 -13.42 -7.45 12.25
C LEU A 355 -14.90 -7.66 12.56
N VAL A 356 -15.77 -7.47 11.58
CA VAL A 356 -17.17 -7.90 11.68
C VAL A 356 -17.24 -9.42 11.58
N LYS A 357 -17.64 -10.03 12.67
CA LYS A 357 -17.57 -11.48 12.89
C LYS A 357 -18.80 -12.20 12.32
N ALA A 358 -18.57 -13.29 11.61
CA ALA A 358 -19.58 -14.26 11.19
C ALA A 358 -19.84 -15.27 12.32
N TRP A 359 -18.78 -15.90 12.82
CA TRP A 359 -18.83 -16.81 13.96
C TRP A 359 -17.71 -16.46 14.97
N PRO A 360 -18.01 -15.66 16.02
CA PRO A 360 -16.99 -15.09 16.89
C PRO A 360 -16.03 -16.08 17.57
N ALA A 361 -16.47 -17.33 17.77
CA ALA A 361 -15.64 -18.34 18.42
C ALA A 361 -14.48 -18.86 17.52
N VAL A 362 -14.61 -18.78 16.19
CA VAL A 362 -13.66 -19.41 15.25
C VAL A 362 -13.23 -18.51 14.09
N ASP A 363 -13.83 -17.32 13.94
CA ASP A 363 -13.38 -16.32 12.99
C ASP A 363 -11.93 -15.95 13.25
N THR A 364 -11.11 -16.13 12.22
CA THR A 364 -9.66 -15.94 12.33
C THR A 364 -9.19 -14.99 11.24
N PRO A 365 -8.54 -13.86 11.60
CA PRO A 365 -7.79 -13.07 10.63
C PRO A 365 -6.75 -13.92 9.91
N ALA A 366 -6.71 -13.78 8.60
CA ALA A 366 -5.87 -14.55 7.70
C ALA A 366 -5.34 -13.62 6.61
N TRP A 367 -4.44 -14.11 5.76
CA TRP A 367 -3.99 -13.32 4.61
C TRP A 367 -3.60 -14.20 3.43
N PHE A 368 -3.49 -13.53 2.30
CA PHE A 368 -3.04 -14.07 1.03
C PHE A 368 -1.71 -13.46 0.60
N GLY A 369 -0.94 -14.21 -0.17
CA GLY A 369 0.23 -13.74 -0.91
C GLY A 369 0.53 -14.63 -2.13
N ARG A 370 1.41 -14.17 -3.01
CA ARG A 370 1.87 -14.94 -4.18
C ARG A 370 3.02 -15.89 -3.86
N ASP A 371 3.71 -15.65 -2.76
CA ASP A 371 4.75 -16.50 -2.19
C ASP A 371 4.63 -16.52 -0.65
N LEU A 372 5.49 -17.30 -0.02
CA LEU A 372 5.52 -17.50 1.43
C LEU A 372 6.58 -16.64 2.13
N GLU A 373 7.42 -15.91 1.40
CA GLU A 373 8.62 -15.26 1.96
C GLU A 373 8.25 -14.19 2.99
N MET A 374 7.17 -13.45 2.73
CA MET A 374 6.72 -12.35 3.60
C MET A 374 5.82 -12.82 4.76
N PHE A 375 5.36 -14.06 4.76
CA PHE A 375 4.38 -14.54 5.75
C PHE A 375 4.92 -14.47 7.19
N PRO A 376 6.20 -14.82 7.47
CA PRO A 376 6.77 -14.64 8.81
C PRO A 376 6.76 -13.18 9.27
N ASP A 377 7.10 -12.22 8.39
CA ASP A 377 7.10 -10.80 8.74
C ASP A 377 5.69 -10.30 9.02
N VAL A 378 4.71 -10.66 8.17
CA VAL A 378 3.29 -10.34 8.39
C VAL A 378 2.80 -10.93 9.70
N PHE A 379 3.12 -12.19 9.99
CA PHE A 379 2.73 -12.82 11.24
C PHE A 379 3.39 -12.13 12.45
N SER A 380 4.65 -11.75 12.35
CA SER A 380 5.38 -11.07 13.42
C SER A 380 4.73 -9.73 13.81
N VAL A 381 4.22 -8.99 12.82
CA VAL A 381 3.51 -7.72 12.99
C VAL A 381 2.11 -7.93 13.58
N LEU A 382 1.38 -8.94 13.08
CA LEU A 382 -0.02 -9.13 13.42
C LEU A 382 -0.27 -9.95 14.69
N ARG A 383 0.66 -10.83 15.08
CA ARG A 383 0.48 -11.71 16.25
C ARG A 383 0.27 -10.90 17.53
N GLN A 384 -0.58 -11.42 18.41
CA GLN A 384 -0.75 -10.87 19.75
C GLN A 384 0.52 -11.16 20.57
N ALA A 385 0.94 -10.20 21.39
CA ALA A 385 2.14 -10.34 22.22
C ALA A 385 1.99 -11.47 23.25
N GLU A 386 0.77 -11.69 23.73
CA GLU A 386 0.42 -12.74 24.71
C GLU A 386 0.25 -14.13 24.07
N TRP A 387 0.27 -14.22 22.74
CA TRP A 387 0.21 -15.50 22.05
C TRP A 387 1.61 -16.09 22.00
N GLU A 388 1.79 -17.20 22.71
CA GLU A 388 2.98 -18.02 22.66
C GLU A 388 2.67 -19.27 21.83
N PRO A 389 3.49 -19.60 20.80
CA PRO A 389 3.37 -20.88 20.14
C PRO A 389 3.65 -21.99 21.16
N GLU A 390 2.82 -23.02 21.21
CA GLU A 390 3.22 -24.26 21.85
C GLU A 390 4.47 -24.78 21.13
N ASN A 391 5.52 -25.10 21.91
CA ASN A 391 6.86 -25.51 21.47
C ASN A 391 6.94 -25.90 19.99
N PRO A 392 7.65 -25.15 19.12
CA PRO A 392 7.88 -25.60 17.77
C PRO A 392 8.60 -26.94 17.85
N HIS A 393 7.96 -28.00 17.37
CA HIS A 393 8.57 -29.31 17.35
C HIS A 393 9.90 -29.21 16.60
N GLU A 394 10.99 -29.56 17.28
CA GLU A 394 12.28 -29.70 16.60
C GLU A 394 12.19 -30.90 15.64
N PRO A 395 12.76 -30.80 14.44
CA PRO A 395 12.73 -31.89 13.48
C PRO A 395 13.31 -33.19 14.06
N PRO A 396 12.86 -34.37 13.58
CA PRO A 396 12.06 -34.56 12.36
C PRO A 396 10.56 -34.30 12.54
N PHE A 397 9.93 -33.76 11.50
CA PHE A 397 8.48 -33.60 11.43
C PHE A 397 7.83 -34.90 10.93
N GLU A 398 6.72 -35.30 11.55
CA GLU A 398 5.84 -36.36 11.06
C GLU A 398 4.61 -35.72 10.40
N ILE A 399 4.33 -36.08 9.13
CA ILE A 399 3.16 -35.60 8.40
C ILE A 399 2.14 -36.74 8.35
N LEU A 400 0.99 -36.55 9.00
CA LEU A 400 -0.12 -37.49 8.96
C LEU A 400 -1.04 -37.17 7.78
N TYR A 401 -1.31 -38.17 6.93
CA TYR A 401 -2.21 -38.06 5.78
C TYR A 401 -3.46 -38.95 6.01
N PRO A 402 -4.67 -38.37 6.12
CA PRO A 402 -5.89 -39.12 6.40
C PRO A 402 -6.44 -39.80 5.14
N THR A 403 -6.11 -41.08 4.94
CA THR A 403 -6.52 -41.89 3.77
C THR A 403 -8.00 -42.26 3.74
N ASP A 404 -8.71 -42.13 4.87
CA ASP A 404 -10.14 -42.43 5.01
C ASP A 404 -11.04 -41.24 4.66
N PHE A 405 -10.51 -40.02 4.69
CA PHE A 405 -11.23 -38.79 4.34
C PHE A 405 -11.00 -38.35 2.87
N ILE A 406 -9.85 -38.73 2.29
CA ILE A 406 -9.51 -38.52 0.88
C ILE A 406 -9.19 -39.90 0.28
N PRO A 407 -10.19 -40.65 -0.25
CA PRO A 407 -9.95 -42.02 -0.70
C PRO A 407 -8.93 -42.06 -1.84
N GLU A 408 -7.94 -42.95 -1.69
CA GLU A 408 -6.81 -43.15 -2.61
C GLU A 408 -7.16 -43.82 -3.95
N GLU A 409 -8.42 -44.13 -4.23
CA GLU A 409 -8.81 -44.78 -5.49
C GLU A 409 -8.74 -43.80 -6.67
N ASN A 410 -7.52 -43.58 -7.13
CA ASN A 410 -7.19 -42.96 -8.40
C ASN A 410 -6.89 -44.08 -9.41
N ASP A 411 -7.90 -44.91 -9.72
CA ASP A 411 -7.84 -45.93 -10.79
C ASP A 411 -8.06 -45.29 -12.17
N GLN A 412 -7.22 -44.30 -12.56
CA GLN A 412 -7.18 -43.74 -13.92
C GLN A 412 -5.77 -43.69 -14.51
#